data_AF-A0A7V2VIC1-F1
#
_entry.id   AF-A0A7V2VIC1-F1
#
_cell.length_a   1.000
_cell.length_b   1.000
_cell.length_c   1.000
_cell.angle_alpha   90.00
_cell.angle_beta   90.00
_cell.angle_gamma   90.00
#
_symmetry.space_group_name_H-M   'P 1'
#
loop_
_entity.id
_entity.type
_entity.pdbx_description
1 polymer ?
#
loop_
_entity_poly.entity_id
_entity_poly.type
_entity_poly.pdbx_seq_one_letter_code
_entity_poly.pdbx_strand_id
1 'polypeptide(L)'
;MFSIPENWNELTLKEKQEARINSWALAPIEFASPEAEQGYRKRTQMLKDVIQLKKPERVPVIPWWGIYPAEYGGITVQEAMYDYEKLGDAWKKFNADFVPDGLVSAALIGPGKAFDLLDVKNYHWPGHGTPADTSYQCVEGEYMAADDYDALIVDPSNYFMRTYLPRVLGAMGPWQMLAPWTDIIELPFVGLTLIPAGIPPVQQAFKTFLEAGQAIMEW
;
A
#
# COMPACT_ATOMS: atom_id res chain seq x y z
N MET A 1 -6.59 14.53 6.42
CA MET A 1 -6.03 14.75 5.07
C MET A 1 -5.61 16.21 4.98
N PHE A 2 -4.45 16.53 4.39
CA PHE A 2 -3.95 17.91 4.30
C PHE A 2 -4.84 18.76 3.38
N SER A 3 -5.43 19.83 3.91
CA SER A 3 -6.15 20.82 3.10
C SER A 3 -5.16 21.86 2.56
N ILE A 4 -5.11 22.00 1.25
CA ILE A 4 -4.26 22.99 0.59
C ILE A 4 -4.87 24.39 0.87
N PRO A 5 -4.13 25.32 1.50
CA PRO A 5 -4.63 26.66 1.77
C PRO A 5 -4.78 27.46 0.47
N GLU A 6 -5.70 28.43 0.44
CA GLU A 6 -6.00 29.22 -0.76
C GLU A 6 -4.77 29.96 -1.31
N ASN A 7 -3.90 30.44 -0.42
CA ASN A 7 -2.66 31.15 -0.79
C ASN A 7 -1.50 30.21 -1.16
N TRP A 8 -1.74 28.92 -1.41
CA TRP A 8 -0.68 27.93 -1.67
C TRP A 8 0.32 28.34 -2.74
N ASN A 9 -0.14 28.98 -3.82
CA ASN A 9 0.73 29.39 -4.92
C ASN A 9 1.64 30.57 -4.56
N GLU A 10 1.32 31.31 -3.49
CA GLU A 10 2.11 32.44 -2.98
C GLU A 10 3.17 31.98 -1.96
N LEU A 11 2.99 30.79 -1.38
CA LEU A 11 3.92 30.22 -0.40
C LEU A 11 5.24 29.77 -1.04
N THR A 12 6.34 30.09 -0.37
CA THR A 12 7.66 29.54 -0.63
C THR A 12 7.70 28.02 -0.38
N LEU A 13 8.73 27.33 -0.89
CA LEU A 13 8.92 25.90 -0.62
C LEU A 13 8.99 25.56 0.87
N LYS A 14 9.59 26.44 1.68
CA LYS A 14 9.71 26.26 3.13
C LYS A 14 8.34 26.39 3.81
N GLU A 15 7.56 27.40 3.43
CA GLU A 15 6.20 27.59 3.97
C GLU A 15 5.26 26.45 3.55
N LYS A 16 5.39 25.95 2.33
CA LYS A 16 4.65 24.76 1.86
C LYS A 16 4.99 23.52 2.69
N GLN A 17 6.28 23.30 2.97
CA GLN A 17 6.72 22.19 3.82
C GLN A 17 6.19 22.37 5.26
N GLU A 18 6.28 23.57 5.80
CA GLU A 18 5.82 23.90 7.15
C GLU A 18 4.29 23.70 7.28
N ALA A 19 3.50 24.13 6.30
CA ALA A 19 2.06 23.90 6.26
C ALA A 19 1.71 22.41 6.25
N ARG A 20 2.44 21.60 5.46
CA ARG A 20 2.27 20.14 5.44
C ARG A 20 2.61 19.51 6.79
N ILE A 21 3.70 19.94 7.43
CA ILE A 21 4.10 19.43 8.74
C ILE A 21 3.06 19.80 9.80
N ASN A 22 2.63 21.06 9.83
CA ASN A 22 1.65 21.54 10.80
C ASN A 22 0.28 20.88 10.64
N SER A 23 -0.08 20.43 9.43
CA SER A 23 -1.35 19.76 9.19
C SER A 23 -1.56 18.48 10.00
N TRP A 24 -0.47 17.81 10.38
CA TRP A 24 -0.52 16.67 11.30
C TRP A 24 0.05 17.03 12.66
N ALA A 25 1.19 17.73 12.74
CA ALA A 25 1.83 18.08 14.02
C ALA A 25 0.96 18.97 14.93
N LEU A 26 0.07 19.77 14.34
CA LEU A 26 -0.89 20.64 15.03
C LEU A 26 -2.34 20.29 14.63
N ALA A 27 -2.60 19.04 14.26
CA ALA A 27 -3.94 18.59 13.94
C ALA A 27 -4.92 18.90 15.11
N PRO A 28 -6.17 19.31 14.83
CA PRO A 28 -7.16 19.63 15.85
C PRO A 28 -7.75 18.33 16.43
N ILE A 29 -6.93 17.58 17.15
CA ILE A 29 -7.30 16.33 17.81
C ILE A 29 -7.51 16.57 19.31
N GLU A 30 -8.53 15.93 19.86
CA GLU A 30 -8.73 15.87 21.31
C GLU A 30 -7.81 14.79 21.88
N PHE A 31 -6.91 15.19 22.78
CA PHE A 31 -5.98 14.27 23.42
C PHE A 31 -6.62 13.62 24.64
N ALA A 32 -6.37 12.32 24.84
CA ALA A 32 -6.89 11.57 25.98
C ALA A 32 -6.36 12.06 27.34
N SER A 33 -5.20 12.73 27.36
CA SER A 33 -4.60 13.33 28.55
C SER A 33 -3.57 14.41 28.19
N PRO A 34 -3.19 15.29 29.14
CA PRO A 34 -2.09 16.23 28.96
C PRO A 34 -0.75 15.54 28.63
N GLU A 35 -0.50 14.36 29.18
CA GLU A 35 0.69 13.56 28.92
C GLU A 35 0.70 13.05 27.46
N ALA A 36 -0.45 12.64 26.94
CA ALA A 36 -0.58 12.22 25.54
C ALA A 36 -0.33 13.39 24.58
N GLU A 37 -0.86 14.58 24.90
CA GLU A 37 -0.59 15.80 24.13
C GLU A 37 0.89 16.15 24.12
N GLN A 38 1.54 16.17 25.29
CA GLN A 38 2.95 16.48 25.40
C GLN A 38 3.81 15.47 24.62
N GLY A 39 3.51 14.18 24.75
CA GLY A 39 4.18 13.11 24.02
C GLY A 39 4.02 13.24 22.51
N TYR A 40 2.82 13.57 22.03
CA TYR A 40 2.55 13.82 20.62
C TYR A 40 3.39 14.98 20.09
N ARG A 41 3.32 16.16 20.74
CA ARG A 41 4.06 17.36 20.33
C ARG A 41 5.57 17.14 20.32
N LYS A 42 6.10 16.39 21.29
CA LYS A 42 7.51 16.04 21.35
C LYS A 42 7.94 15.18 20.15
N ARG A 43 7.18 14.13 19.84
CA ARG A 43 7.46 13.22 18.70
C ARG A 43 7.33 13.93 17.36
N THR A 44 6.28 14.73 17.17
CA THR A 44 6.08 15.47 15.92
C THR A 44 7.17 16.51 15.69
N GLN A 45 7.65 17.17 16.75
CA GLN A 45 8.78 18.09 16.69
C GLN A 45 10.09 17.37 16.35
N MET A 46 10.39 16.21 16.97
CA MET A 46 11.59 15.43 16.61
C MET A 46 11.58 15.02 15.12
N LEU A 47 10.42 14.58 14.61
CA LEU A 47 10.27 14.24 13.20
C LEU A 47 10.47 15.45 12.29
N LYS A 48 9.87 16.59 12.64
CA LYS A 48 10.07 17.86 11.93
C LYS A 48 11.54 18.25 11.88
N ASP A 49 12.24 18.17 13.01
CA ASP A 49 13.65 18.56 13.10
C ASP A 49 14.51 17.68 12.20
N VAL A 50 14.32 16.36 12.21
CA VAL A 50 15.04 15.44 11.32
C VAL A 50 14.74 15.73 9.85
N ILE A 51 13.47 15.91 9.47
CA ILE A 51 13.05 16.24 8.09
C ILE A 51 13.68 17.56 7.61
N GLN A 52 13.83 18.53 8.51
CA GLN A 52 14.41 19.84 8.22
C GLN A 52 15.94 19.89 8.41
N LEU A 53 16.60 18.74 8.63
CA LEU A 53 18.04 18.62 8.86
C LEU A 53 18.54 19.48 10.05
N LYS A 54 17.70 19.61 11.08
CA LYS A 54 18.03 20.24 12.37
C LYS A 54 18.42 19.16 13.38
N LYS A 55 19.04 19.58 14.48
CA LYS A 55 19.38 18.68 15.59
C LYS A 55 18.11 18.39 16.41
N PRO A 56 17.59 17.14 16.42
CA PRO A 56 16.47 16.78 17.28
C PRO A 56 16.93 16.57 18.74
N GLU A 57 16.00 16.46 19.67
CA GLU A 57 16.30 16.11 21.08
C GLU A 57 17.03 14.76 21.17
N ARG A 58 16.57 13.78 20.39
CA ARG A 58 17.23 12.50 20.13
C ARG A 58 16.82 12.00 18.75
N VAL A 59 17.50 10.96 18.27
CA VAL A 59 17.10 10.28 17.03
C VAL A 59 15.73 9.62 17.25
N PRO A 60 14.71 9.91 16.42
CA PRO A 60 13.41 9.24 16.50
C PRO A 60 13.53 7.78 16.03
N VAL A 61 12.78 6.89 16.68
CA VAL A 61 12.77 5.45 16.42
C VAL A 61 11.41 5.07 15.83
N ILE A 62 11.41 4.72 14.54
CA ILE A 62 10.22 4.31 13.78
C ILE A 62 10.53 2.97 13.10
N PRO A 63 10.45 1.85 13.84
CA PRO A 63 10.86 0.56 13.31
C PRO A 63 9.75 -0.04 12.46
N TRP A 64 10.16 -0.79 11.44
CA TRP A 64 9.28 -1.66 10.67
C TRP A 64 9.32 -3.05 11.30
N TRP A 65 8.33 -3.35 12.14
CA TRP A 65 8.29 -4.59 12.95
C TRP A 65 7.74 -5.81 12.22
N GLY A 66 7.34 -5.66 10.95
CA GLY A 66 6.80 -6.76 10.15
C GLY A 66 5.62 -7.44 10.82
N ILE A 67 5.73 -8.76 11.01
CA ILE A 67 4.67 -9.62 11.55
C ILE A 67 4.64 -9.69 13.08
N TYR A 68 5.68 -9.20 13.77
CA TYR A 68 5.82 -9.36 15.22
C TYR A 68 4.65 -8.80 16.05
N PRO A 69 3.98 -7.69 15.68
CA PRO A 69 2.82 -7.23 16.44
C PRO A 69 1.66 -8.25 16.49
N ALA A 70 1.53 -9.14 15.51
CA ALA A 70 0.56 -10.24 15.55
C ALA A 70 0.90 -11.24 16.65
N GLU A 71 2.15 -11.71 16.69
CA GLU A 71 2.66 -12.62 17.73
C GLU A 71 2.53 -11.99 19.12
N TYR A 72 2.91 -10.72 19.28
CA TYR A 72 2.74 -9.97 20.54
C TYR A 72 1.27 -9.82 20.96
N GLY A 73 0.37 -9.68 19.99
CA GLY A 73 -1.07 -9.65 20.19
C GLY A 73 -1.69 -11.01 20.51
N GLY A 74 -0.92 -12.10 20.43
CA GLY A 74 -1.40 -13.46 20.67
C GLY A 74 -2.25 -14.03 19.52
N ILE A 75 -2.11 -13.50 18.31
CA ILE A 75 -2.80 -13.98 17.10
C ILE A 75 -1.81 -14.51 16.08
N THR A 76 -2.27 -15.40 15.21
CA THR A 76 -1.47 -15.83 14.05
C THR A 76 -1.39 -14.73 12.99
N VAL A 77 -0.35 -14.76 12.15
CA VAL A 77 -0.23 -13.81 11.04
C VAL A 77 -1.37 -14.01 10.04
N GLN A 78 -1.79 -15.27 9.82
CA GLN A 78 -2.98 -15.57 9.03
C GLN A 78 -4.23 -14.88 9.59
N GLU A 79 -4.51 -14.98 10.89
CA GLU A 79 -5.65 -14.27 11.48
C GLU A 79 -5.56 -12.77 11.24
N ALA A 80 -4.39 -12.16 11.40
CA ALA A 80 -4.18 -10.74 11.14
C ALA A 80 -4.45 -10.33 9.66
N MET A 81 -4.31 -11.26 8.71
CA MET A 81 -4.56 -11.01 7.28
C MET A 81 -6.04 -11.10 6.87
N TYR A 82 -6.87 -11.76 7.67
CA TYR A 82 -8.27 -12.07 7.32
C TYR A 82 -9.29 -11.56 8.35
N ASP A 83 -8.88 -11.28 9.58
CA ASP A 83 -9.68 -10.75 10.67
C ASP A 83 -9.15 -9.37 11.08
N TYR A 84 -9.76 -8.33 10.50
CA TYR A 84 -9.29 -6.94 10.63
C TYR A 84 -9.54 -6.35 12.02
N GLU A 85 -10.50 -6.91 12.77
CA GLU A 85 -10.73 -6.53 14.17
C GLU A 85 -9.57 -7.01 15.03
N LYS A 86 -9.18 -8.30 14.90
CA LYS A 86 -8.00 -8.84 15.57
C LYS A 86 -6.71 -8.11 15.16
N LEU A 87 -6.55 -7.81 13.87
CA LEU A 87 -5.43 -7.01 13.37
C LEU A 87 -5.37 -5.65 14.07
N GLY A 88 -6.49 -4.92 14.08
CA GLY A 88 -6.58 -3.60 14.70
C GLY A 88 -6.25 -3.64 16.19
N ASP A 89 -6.76 -4.62 16.91
CA ASP A 89 -6.56 -4.74 18.36
C ASP A 89 -5.12 -5.11 18.72
N ALA A 90 -4.49 -6.05 17.99
CA ALA A 90 -3.09 -6.40 18.17
C ALA A 90 -2.16 -5.19 17.91
N TRP A 91 -2.40 -4.42 16.86
CA TRP A 91 -1.57 -3.24 16.53
C TRP A 91 -1.81 -2.07 17.49
N LYS A 92 -3.05 -1.83 17.93
CA LYS A 92 -3.33 -0.83 18.98
C LYS A 92 -2.62 -1.18 20.27
N LYS A 93 -2.70 -2.44 20.71
CA LYS A 93 -2.01 -2.95 21.90
C LYS A 93 -0.50 -2.76 21.78
N PHE A 94 0.10 -3.18 20.67
CA PHE A 94 1.54 -3.04 20.43
C PHE A 94 1.98 -1.57 20.52
N ASN A 95 1.28 -0.66 19.85
CA ASN A 95 1.61 0.76 19.87
C ASN A 95 1.41 1.40 21.26
N ALA A 96 0.43 0.96 22.03
CA ALA A 96 0.20 1.43 23.40
C ALA A 96 1.28 0.96 24.38
N ASP A 97 1.80 -0.26 24.21
CA ASP A 97 2.79 -0.84 25.13
C ASP A 97 4.23 -0.38 24.84
N PHE A 98 4.62 -0.26 23.56
CA PHE A 98 5.99 0.09 23.16
C PHE A 98 6.20 1.58 22.88
N VAL A 99 5.15 2.27 22.45
CA VAL A 99 5.12 3.72 22.18
C VAL A 99 6.32 4.25 21.35
N PRO A 100 6.54 3.72 20.12
CA PRO A 100 7.56 4.23 19.21
C PRO A 100 7.29 5.70 18.81
N ASP A 101 8.28 6.35 18.19
CA ASP A 101 8.15 7.76 17.80
C ASP A 101 7.25 8.00 16.59
N GLY A 102 6.82 6.92 15.95
CA GLY A 102 5.81 6.90 14.90
C GLY A 102 4.97 5.63 15.03
N LEU A 103 3.72 5.69 14.56
CA LEU A 103 2.81 4.56 14.60
C LEU A 103 3.39 3.38 13.81
N VAL A 104 3.46 2.21 14.44
CA VAL A 104 3.76 0.97 13.74
C VAL A 104 2.55 0.61 12.91
N SER A 105 2.74 0.55 11.59
CA SER A 105 1.70 0.27 10.62
C SER A 105 1.47 -1.24 10.45
N ALA A 106 0.23 -1.61 10.16
CA ALA A 106 -0.16 -2.95 9.72
C ALA A 106 0.07 -3.19 8.22
N ALA A 107 0.61 -2.21 7.49
CA ALA A 107 0.73 -2.27 6.03
C ALA A 107 1.48 -3.50 5.49
N LEU A 108 2.43 -4.06 6.26
CA LEU A 108 3.18 -5.26 5.89
C LEU A 108 2.39 -6.57 6.07
N ILE A 109 1.26 -6.55 6.78
CA ILE A 109 0.42 -7.73 6.95
C ILE A 109 -0.34 -8.04 5.68
N GLY A 110 -0.79 -7.02 4.94
CA GLY A 110 -1.52 -7.21 3.69
C GLY A 110 -2.90 -7.86 3.84
N PRO A 111 -3.86 -7.56 2.95
CA PRO A 111 -5.19 -8.16 2.98
C PRO A 111 -5.21 -9.52 2.27
N GLY A 112 -5.30 -10.61 3.04
CA GLY A 112 -5.31 -11.98 2.50
C GLY A 112 -6.45 -12.23 1.51
N LYS A 113 -7.65 -11.70 1.80
CA LYS A 113 -8.83 -11.77 0.92
C LYS A 113 -8.57 -11.18 -0.48
N ALA A 114 -7.81 -10.09 -0.56
CA ALA A 114 -7.48 -9.48 -1.84
C ALA A 114 -6.45 -10.33 -2.62
N PHE A 115 -5.51 -10.97 -1.91
CA PHE A 115 -4.53 -11.86 -2.53
C PHE A 115 -5.18 -13.12 -3.11
N ASP A 116 -6.16 -13.69 -2.39
CA ASP A 116 -6.96 -14.81 -2.87
C ASP A 116 -7.74 -14.44 -4.15
N LEU A 117 -8.42 -13.28 -4.15
CA LEU A 117 -9.17 -12.80 -5.31
C LEU A 117 -8.28 -12.58 -6.54
N LEU A 118 -7.07 -12.04 -6.33
CA LEU A 118 -6.14 -11.74 -7.42
C LEU A 118 -5.34 -12.95 -7.90
N ASP A 119 -5.40 -14.08 -7.18
CA ASP A 119 -4.54 -15.25 -7.41
C ASP A 119 -3.06 -14.83 -7.47
N VAL A 120 -2.55 -14.25 -6.37
CA VAL A 120 -1.16 -13.80 -6.28
C VAL A 120 -0.20 -14.99 -6.36
N LYS A 121 0.75 -14.96 -7.29
CA LYS A 121 1.63 -16.10 -7.62
C LYS A 121 3.08 -15.96 -7.19
N ASN A 122 3.53 -14.74 -6.92
CA ASN A 122 4.94 -14.46 -6.60
C ASN A 122 5.26 -14.52 -5.10
N TYR A 123 4.27 -14.81 -4.27
CA TYR A 123 4.43 -14.99 -2.83
C TYR A 123 3.62 -16.17 -2.32
N HIS A 124 4.19 -16.88 -1.36
CA HIS A 124 3.42 -17.61 -0.36
C HIS A 124 3.27 -16.74 0.88
N TRP A 125 2.12 -16.86 1.54
CA TRP A 125 1.81 -16.11 2.75
C TRP A 125 1.18 -17.04 3.80
N PRO A 126 1.10 -16.61 5.05
CA PRO A 126 0.63 -17.45 6.15
C PRO A 126 -0.76 -18.02 5.89
N GLY A 127 -0.87 -19.35 5.88
CA GLY A 127 -2.08 -20.08 5.54
C GLY A 127 -2.27 -20.36 4.05
N HIS A 128 -1.41 -19.84 3.18
CA HIS A 128 -1.42 -20.03 1.74
C HIS A 128 0.00 -20.27 1.19
N GLY A 129 0.43 -21.53 1.25
CA GLY A 129 1.77 -21.99 0.85
C GLY A 129 2.81 -21.97 1.98
N THR A 130 2.52 -21.33 3.11
CA THR A 130 3.30 -21.44 4.36
C THR A 130 2.38 -21.66 5.59
N PRO A 131 2.91 -22.18 6.72
CA PRO A 131 2.14 -22.30 7.96
C PRO A 131 1.60 -20.95 8.47
N ALA A 132 0.48 -20.98 9.20
CA ALA A 132 -0.29 -19.80 9.62
C ALA A 132 0.46 -18.80 10.51
N ASP A 133 1.53 -19.23 11.16
CA ASP A 133 2.36 -18.50 12.12
C ASP A 133 3.72 -18.08 11.54
N THR A 134 3.91 -18.22 10.22
CA THR A 134 5.18 -17.86 9.56
C THR A 134 5.11 -16.49 8.90
N SER A 135 6.20 -16.08 8.24
CA SER A 135 6.24 -14.88 7.41
C SER A 135 5.96 -15.20 5.93
N TYR A 136 5.92 -14.15 5.12
CA TYR A 136 5.91 -14.23 3.67
C TYR A 136 7.16 -14.93 3.13
N GLN A 137 6.97 -15.72 2.07
CA GLN A 137 8.05 -16.32 1.30
C GLN A 137 7.90 -15.91 -0.17
N CYS A 138 8.95 -15.29 -0.72
CA CYS A 138 9.00 -15.00 -2.15
C CYS A 138 9.12 -16.30 -2.94
N VAL A 139 8.34 -16.42 -4.01
CA VAL A 139 8.48 -17.48 -5.00
C VAL A 139 9.45 -16.97 -6.06
N GLU A 140 10.66 -17.54 -6.12
CA GLU A 140 11.73 -17.13 -7.05
C GLU A 140 11.48 -17.65 -8.48
N GLY A 141 10.32 -17.33 -9.05
CA GLY A 141 9.97 -17.59 -10.44
C GLY A 141 10.51 -16.54 -11.42
N GLU A 142 10.63 -16.90 -12.69
CA GLU A 142 10.92 -15.95 -13.76
C GLU A 142 9.63 -15.26 -14.23
N TYR A 143 9.30 -14.11 -13.64
CA TYR A 143 8.11 -13.32 -14.01
C TYR A 143 8.40 -12.23 -15.05
N MET A 144 9.67 -11.91 -15.24
CA MET A 144 10.20 -11.05 -16.30
C MET A 144 11.41 -11.74 -16.90
N ALA A 145 11.33 -12.07 -18.19
CA ALA A 145 12.43 -12.68 -18.93
C ALA A 145 13.37 -11.61 -19.50
N ALA A 146 14.58 -12.00 -19.90
CA ALA A 146 15.52 -11.07 -20.54
C ALA A 146 14.95 -10.41 -21.82
N ASP A 147 14.10 -11.12 -22.56
CA ASP A 147 13.51 -10.58 -23.79
C ASP A 147 12.40 -9.54 -23.52
N ASP A 148 11.98 -9.36 -22.27
CA ASP A 148 10.95 -8.39 -21.90
C ASP A 148 11.48 -6.96 -21.73
N TYR A 149 12.80 -6.77 -21.62
CA TYR A 149 13.40 -5.45 -21.31
C TYR A 149 13.02 -4.38 -22.34
N ASP A 150 13.04 -4.73 -23.63
CA ASP A 150 12.67 -3.79 -24.68
C ASP A 150 11.21 -3.34 -24.57
N ALA A 151 10.30 -4.28 -24.27
CA ALA A 151 8.88 -3.98 -24.09
C ALA A 151 8.64 -3.10 -22.85
N LEU A 152 9.34 -3.36 -21.74
CA LEU A 152 9.29 -2.54 -20.53
C LEU A 152 9.78 -1.11 -20.77
N ILE A 153 10.88 -0.95 -21.51
CA ILE A 153 11.50 0.36 -21.78
C ILE A 153 10.61 1.21 -22.69
N VAL A 154 10.02 0.62 -23.72
CA VAL A 154 9.20 1.34 -24.70
C VAL A 154 7.91 1.86 -24.07
N ASP A 155 7.19 1.01 -23.35
CA ASP A 155 5.95 1.39 -22.66
C ASP A 155 5.77 0.56 -21.37
N PRO A 156 6.21 1.08 -20.21
CA PRO A 156 6.11 0.35 -18.95
C PRO A 156 4.67 0.12 -18.53
N SER A 157 3.72 1.01 -18.87
CA SER A 157 2.33 0.84 -18.48
C SER A 157 1.69 -0.32 -19.25
N ASN A 158 1.92 -0.38 -20.56
CA ASN A 158 1.46 -1.47 -21.41
C ASN A 158 2.12 -2.80 -21.03
N TYR A 159 3.44 -2.81 -20.77
CA TYR A 159 4.14 -4.01 -20.31
C TYR A 159 3.57 -4.54 -18.99
N PHE A 160 3.38 -3.68 -17.99
CA PHE A 160 2.82 -4.10 -16.71
C PHE A 160 1.40 -4.66 -16.86
N MET A 161 0.53 -3.93 -17.56
CA MET A 161 -0.87 -4.29 -17.69
C MET A 161 -1.08 -5.59 -18.47
N ARG A 162 -0.31 -5.80 -19.54
CA ARG A 162 -0.55 -6.91 -20.49
C ARG A 162 0.48 -8.03 -20.41
N THR A 163 1.55 -7.89 -19.62
CA THR A 163 2.60 -8.92 -19.53
C THR A 163 2.89 -9.28 -18.08
N TYR A 164 3.42 -8.34 -17.29
CA TYR A 164 3.88 -8.65 -15.93
C TYR A 164 2.74 -8.97 -14.95
N LEU A 165 1.72 -8.10 -14.84
CA LEU A 165 0.61 -8.32 -13.92
C LEU A 165 -0.15 -9.62 -14.21
N PRO A 166 -0.48 -9.99 -15.46
CA PRO A 166 -1.04 -11.30 -15.79
C PRO A 166 -0.20 -12.51 -15.34
N ARG A 167 1.12 -12.36 -15.19
CA ARG A 167 2.02 -13.43 -14.73
C ARG A 167 2.03 -13.57 -13.20
N VAL A 168 1.93 -12.45 -12.47
CA VAL A 168 1.99 -12.44 -11.00
C VAL A 168 0.62 -12.41 -10.31
N LEU A 169 -0.43 -11.96 -11.00
CA LEU A 169 -1.84 -11.94 -10.58
C LEU A 169 -2.64 -12.80 -11.56
N GLY A 170 -2.92 -14.05 -11.20
CA GLY A 170 -3.57 -15.00 -12.10
C GLY A 170 -4.95 -14.56 -12.58
N ALA A 171 -5.71 -13.86 -11.73
CA ALA A 171 -7.01 -13.30 -12.11
C ALA A 171 -6.90 -12.28 -13.25
N MET A 172 -5.75 -11.64 -13.42
CA MET A 172 -5.48 -10.66 -14.48
C MET A 172 -4.97 -11.30 -15.78
N GLY A 173 -4.86 -12.63 -15.85
CA GLY A 173 -4.49 -13.38 -17.05
C GLY A 173 -5.14 -12.86 -18.35
N PRO A 174 -6.47 -12.63 -18.37
CA PRO A 174 -7.17 -12.12 -19.55
C PRO A 174 -6.74 -10.72 -20.02
N TRP A 175 -6.08 -9.90 -19.20
CA TRP A 175 -5.63 -8.57 -19.63
C TRP A 175 -4.58 -8.60 -20.75
N GLN A 176 -3.91 -9.74 -20.97
CA GLN A 176 -3.04 -9.95 -22.14
C GLN A 176 -3.79 -9.73 -23.47
N MET A 177 -5.12 -9.94 -23.49
CA MET A 177 -5.98 -9.78 -24.67
C MET A 177 -6.29 -8.32 -25.00
N LEU A 178 -6.06 -7.40 -24.07
CA LEU A 178 -6.32 -5.97 -24.28
C LEU A 178 -5.38 -5.41 -25.36
N ALA A 179 -5.84 -4.36 -26.05
CA ALA A 179 -5.01 -3.58 -26.94
C ALA A 179 -4.21 -2.52 -26.14
N PRO A 180 -3.02 -2.11 -26.60
CA PRO A 180 -2.33 -0.95 -26.05
C PRO A 180 -3.22 0.28 -26.06
N TRP A 181 -3.24 1.03 -24.95
CA TRP A 181 -4.00 2.29 -24.90
C TRP A 181 -3.34 3.38 -25.75
N THR A 182 -2.04 3.24 -26.02
CA THR A 182 -1.30 4.09 -26.95
C THR A 182 -1.81 4.00 -28.38
N ASP A 183 -2.65 3.00 -28.71
CA ASP A 183 -3.27 2.89 -30.04
C ASP A 183 -4.47 3.85 -30.21
N ILE A 184 -4.91 4.50 -29.13
CA ILE A 184 -5.99 5.51 -29.14
C ILE A 184 -5.38 6.88 -29.51
N ILE A 185 -5.04 7.05 -30.79
CA ILE A 185 -4.35 8.25 -31.28
C ILE A 185 -5.28 9.25 -31.99
N GLU A 186 -6.06 8.81 -32.97
CA GLU A 186 -6.96 9.66 -33.78
C GLU A 186 -8.01 8.82 -34.52
N LEU A 187 -9.02 9.45 -35.16
CA LEU A 187 -10.18 8.77 -35.78
C LEU A 187 -10.99 7.91 -34.75
N PRO A 188 -12.13 7.25 -35.08
CA PRO A 188 -12.86 6.48 -34.06
C PRO A 188 -12.19 5.13 -33.70
N PHE A 189 -10.85 5.08 -33.63
CA PHE A 189 -10.10 3.88 -33.26
C PHE A 189 -10.38 3.40 -31.83
N VAL A 190 -10.94 4.27 -30.98
CA VAL A 190 -11.49 3.88 -29.66
C VAL A 190 -12.42 2.66 -29.75
N GLY A 191 -13.24 2.55 -30.81
CA GLY A 191 -14.16 1.42 -30.95
C GLY A 191 -13.45 0.09 -31.15
N LEU A 192 -12.39 0.07 -31.98
CA LEU A 192 -11.61 -1.15 -32.26
C LEU A 192 -10.74 -1.53 -31.06
N THR A 193 -10.08 -0.56 -30.43
CA THR A 193 -9.24 -0.78 -29.24
C THR A 193 -10.04 -1.34 -28.07
N LEU A 194 -11.34 -1.01 -27.97
CA LEU A 194 -12.21 -1.51 -26.89
C LEU A 194 -12.87 -2.87 -27.16
N ILE A 195 -12.76 -3.44 -28.36
CA ILE A 195 -13.33 -4.77 -28.66
C ILE A 195 -12.91 -5.82 -27.62
N PRO A 196 -11.62 -5.92 -27.21
CA PRO A 196 -11.21 -6.91 -26.21
C PRO A 196 -11.86 -6.72 -24.84
N ALA A 197 -12.23 -5.49 -24.46
CA ALA A 197 -12.93 -5.24 -23.20
C ALA A 197 -14.35 -5.83 -23.18
N GLY A 198 -14.91 -6.15 -24.36
CA GLY A 198 -16.19 -6.87 -24.51
C GLY A 198 -16.07 -8.39 -24.34
N ILE A 199 -14.86 -8.95 -24.30
CA ILE A 199 -14.64 -10.40 -24.24
C ILE A 199 -14.93 -10.89 -22.80
N PRO A 200 -15.79 -11.92 -22.59
CA PRO A 200 -16.27 -12.26 -21.24
C PRO A 200 -15.16 -12.53 -20.20
N PRO A 201 -14.07 -13.26 -20.51
CA PRO A 201 -12.93 -13.40 -19.59
C PRO A 201 -12.28 -12.06 -19.19
N VAL A 202 -12.17 -11.10 -20.10
CA VAL A 202 -11.60 -9.77 -19.82
C VAL A 202 -12.51 -8.97 -18.89
N GLN A 203 -13.82 -9.02 -19.13
CA GLN A 203 -14.80 -8.40 -18.24
C GLN A 203 -14.75 -9.00 -16.84
N GLN A 204 -14.58 -10.33 -16.73
CA GLN A 204 -14.45 -11.00 -15.45
C GLN A 204 -13.18 -10.56 -14.70
N ALA A 205 -12.04 -10.44 -15.39
CA ALA A 205 -10.81 -9.95 -14.80
C ALA A 205 -10.98 -8.52 -14.23
N PHE A 206 -11.64 -7.61 -14.95
CA PHE A 206 -11.94 -6.27 -14.43
C PHE A 206 -12.87 -6.30 -13.20
N LYS A 207 -13.89 -7.17 -13.18
CA LYS A 207 -14.76 -7.33 -12.01
C LYS A 207 -13.97 -7.81 -10.80
N THR A 208 -13.15 -8.84 -10.96
CA THR A 208 -12.31 -9.36 -9.88
C THR A 208 -11.30 -8.32 -9.39
N PHE A 209 -10.74 -7.50 -10.27
CA PHE A 209 -9.87 -6.38 -9.88
C PHE A 209 -10.61 -5.36 -9.00
N LEU A 210 -11.85 -5.00 -9.36
CA LEU A 210 -12.69 -4.09 -8.58
C LEU A 210 -13.10 -4.69 -7.23
N GLU A 211 -13.45 -5.98 -7.20
CA GLU A 211 -13.76 -6.72 -5.97
C GLU A 211 -12.56 -6.78 -5.01
N ALA A 212 -11.36 -7.02 -5.54
CA ALA A 212 -10.12 -6.97 -4.76
C ALA A 212 -9.87 -5.55 -4.21
N GLY A 213 -10.10 -4.51 -5.01
CA GLY A 213 -10.04 -3.12 -4.56
C GLY A 213 -11.01 -2.82 -3.42
N GLN A 214 -12.23 -3.36 -3.47
CA GLN A 214 -13.20 -3.24 -2.37
C GLN A 214 -12.75 -3.99 -1.12
N ALA A 215 -12.18 -5.19 -1.26
CA ALA A 215 -11.63 -5.95 -0.14
C ALA A 215 -10.45 -5.23 0.55
N ILE A 216 -9.65 -4.48 -0.22
CA ILE A 216 -8.56 -3.63 0.32
C ILE A 216 -9.13 -2.41 1.06
N MET A 217 -10.26 -1.84 0.63
CA MET A 217 -10.90 -0.71 1.33
C MET A 217 -11.58 -1.12 2.65
N GLU A 218 -11.93 -2.40 2.78
CA GLU A 218 -12.44 -2.99 4.03
C GLU A 218 -11.33 -3.19 5.07
N TRP A 219 -10.09 -3.43 4.61
CA TRP A 219 -8.87 -3.61 5.40
C TRP A 219 -8.27 -2.28 5.87
#